data_AF-A0A6N6T8C8-F1
#
_entry.id   AF-A0A6N6T8C8-F1
#
_cell.length_a   1.000
_cell.length_b   1.000
_cell.length_c   1.000
_cell.angle_alpha   90.00
_cell.angle_beta   90.00
_cell.angle_gamma   90.00
#
_symmetry.space_group_name_H-M   'P 1'
#
loop_
_entity.id
_entity.type
_entity.pdbx_description
1 polymer ?
#
loop_
_entity_poly.entity_id
_entity_poly.type
_entity_poly.pdbx_seq_one_letter_code
_entity_poly.pdbx_strand_id
1 'polypeptide(L)'
;IRPPGHHASPDSCWGFCYFNNVAIAIRKLLSAEKIQRSLVLDFDLHYGDGTAHTFGASEEALYFHPEAAHRQAFLQAVEQALQTPTPYGIIAVSAGFDRHQEDWGGLLATEDYRTIGQWVKEHALLRCQGRRFGVLEGGYNHAVLGSNVASFLAGMSD
;
A
#
# COMPACT_ATOMS: atom_id res chain seq x y z
N ILE A 1 -9.53 7.71 2.57
CA ILE A 1 -10.92 7.38 2.94
C ILE A 1 -10.94 6.89 4.39
N ARG A 2 -12.08 6.92 5.08
CA ARG A 2 -12.27 6.27 6.39
C ARG A 2 -13.66 5.63 6.41
N PRO A 3 -13.85 4.45 7.04
CA PRO A 3 -12.85 3.64 7.78
C PRO A 3 -11.75 3.00 6.90
N PRO A 4 -10.62 2.54 7.49
CA PRO A 4 -9.58 1.76 6.79
C PRO A 4 -10.09 0.35 6.41
N GLY A 5 -9.26 -0.47 5.78
CA GLY A 5 -9.67 -1.77 5.23
C GLY A 5 -8.69 -2.94 5.33
N HIS A 6 -7.38 -2.74 5.49
CA HIS A 6 -6.41 -3.83 5.26
C HIS A 6 -6.48 -5.02 6.25
N HIS A 7 -7.15 -4.87 7.41
CA HIS A 7 -7.43 -5.93 8.39
C HIS A 7 -8.75 -6.69 8.14
N ALA A 8 -9.63 -6.20 7.26
CA ALA A 8 -10.89 -6.87 6.98
C ALA A 8 -10.66 -8.09 6.07
N SER A 9 -10.93 -9.27 6.60
CA SER A 9 -10.94 -10.54 5.86
C SER A 9 -12.31 -10.75 5.19
N PRO A 10 -12.45 -11.74 4.28
CA PRO A 10 -13.74 -12.05 3.65
C PRO A 10 -14.86 -12.39 4.63
N ASP A 11 -14.51 -12.94 5.80
CA ASP A 11 -15.42 -13.50 6.80
C ASP A 11 -15.27 -12.87 8.20
N SER A 12 -14.41 -11.87 8.38
CA SER A 12 -14.19 -11.20 9.68
C SER A 12 -13.69 -9.76 9.53
N CYS A 13 -13.94 -8.94 10.55
CA CYS A 13 -13.54 -7.53 10.59
C CYS A 13 -12.95 -7.17 11.95
N TRP A 14 -11.82 -6.45 11.96
CA TRP A 14 -11.17 -5.94 13.17
C TRP A 14 -10.19 -4.81 12.82
N GLY A 15 -9.47 -4.25 13.81
CA GLY A 15 -8.46 -3.20 13.56
C GLY A 15 -9.04 -1.95 12.88
N PHE A 16 -10.25 -1.54 13.29
CA PHE A 16 -11.04 -0.45 12.66
C PHE A 16 -11.46 -0.68 11.20
N CYS A 17 -11.12 -1.83 10.62
CA CYS A 17 -11.43 -2.19 9.24
C CYS A 17 -12.72 -3.02 9.19
N TYR A 18 -13.71 -2.55 8.43
CA TYR A 18 -14.99 -3.26 8.23
C TYR A 18 -15.07 -3.94 6.87
N PHE A 19 -14.56 -3.27 5.83
CA PHE A 19 -14.46 -3.79 4.47
C PHE A 19 -13.08 -3.48 3.93
N ASN A 20 -12.48 -4.42 3.20
CA ASN A 20 -11.16 -4.25 2.63
C ASN A 20 -11.25 -3.44 1.33
N ASN A 21 -11.05 -2.13 1.45
CA ASN A 21 -11.18 -1.18 0.36
C ASN A 21 -10.27 -1.51 -0.83
N VAL A 22 -8.99 -1.85 -0.56
CA VAL A 22 -8.00 -2.22 -1.59
C VAL A 22 -8.41 -3.52 -2.27
N ALA A 23 -8.77 -4.55 -1.49
CA ALA A 23 -9.16 -5.84 -2.05
C ALA A 23 -10.44 -5.74 -2.90
N ILE A 24 -11.45 -4.99 -2.44
CA ILE A 24 -12.68 -4.75 -3.20
C ILE A 24 -12.38 -4.05 -4.53
N ALA A 25 -11.54 -3.01 -4.53
CA ALA A 25 -11.16 -2.30 -5.75
C ALA A 25 -10.45 -3.23 -6.75
N ILE A 26 -9.49 -4.02 -6.28
CA ILE A 26 -8.76 -4.99 -7.12
C ILE A 26 -9.70 -6.05 -7.68
N ARG A 27 -10.51 -6.69 -6.85
CA ARG A 27 -11.48 -7.72 -7.28
C ARG A 27 -12.46 -7.16 -8.30
N LYS A 28 -12.89 -5.90 -8.14
CA LYS A 28 -13.77 -5.23 -9.10
C LYS A 28 -13.08 -5.01 -10.46
N LEU A 29 -11.80 -4.65 -10.47
CA LEU A 29 -11.02 -4.46 -11.70
C LEU A 29 -10.75 -5.79 -12.41
N LEU A 30 -10.41 -6.85 -11.65
CA LEU A 30 -10.23 -8.21 -12.16
C LEU A 30 -11.54 -8.74 -12.77
N SER A 31 -12.65 -8.66 -12.03
CA SER A 31 -13.96 -9.16 -12.50
C SER A 31 -14.49 -8.42 -13.73
N ALA A 32 -14.03 -7.20 -13.95
CA ALA A 32 -14.37 -6.37 -15.12
C ALA A 32 -13.33 -6.48 -16.24
N GLU A 33 -12.37 -7.40 -16.13
CA GLU A 33 -11.30 -7.67 -17.11
C GLU A 33 -10.45 -6.43 -17.45
N LYS A 34 -10.39 -5.44 -16.54
CA LYS A 34 -9.59 -4.21 -16.73
C LYS A 34 -8.11 -4.43 -16.43
N ILE A 35 -7.80 -5.44 -15.62
CA ILE A 35 -6.46 -5.89 -15.26
C ILE A 35 -6.47 -7.43 -15.21
N GLN A 36 -5.32 -8.05 -15.43
CA GLN A 36 -5.13 -9.50 -15.21
C GLN A 36 -4.43 -9.80 -13.89
N ARG A 37 -3.65 -8.83 -13.38
CA ARG A 37 -2.93 -8.95 -12.11
C ARG A 37 -2.74 -7.59 -11.46
N SER A 38 -2.77 -7.52 -10.13
CA SER A 38 -2.34 -6.34 -9.36
C SER A 38 -1.08 -6.62 -8.55
N LEU A 39 -0.30 -5.58 -8.30
CA LEU A 39 0.67 -5.52 -7.21
C LEU A 39 0.07 -4.71 -6.07
N VAL A 40 0.00 -5.26 -4.86
CA VAL A 40 -0.42 -4.58 -3.64
C VAL A 40 0.81 -4.32 -2.77
N LEU A 41 1.15 -3.05 -2.62
CA LEU A 41 2.16 -2.60 -1.66
C LEU A 41 1.45 -2.11 -0.40
N ASP A 42 1.74 -2.72 0.74
CA ASP A 42 1.16 -2.36 2.03
C ASP A 42 2.26 -1.88 2.97
N PHE A 43 2.42 -0.55 3.06
CA PHE A 43 3.44 0.06 3.91
C PHE A 43 2.92 0.51 5.28
N ASP A 44 1.65 0.26 5.60
CA ASP A 44 1.09 0.48 6.94
C ASP A 44 1.95 -0.23 7.99
N LEU A 45 2.01 0.30 9.21
CA LEU A 45 2.76 -0.32 10.31
C LEU A 45 2.28 -1.75 10.59
N HIS A 46 0.97 -1.94 10.55
CA HIS A 46 0.33 -3.19 10.89
C HIS A 46 0.27 -4.10 9.68
N TYR A 47 0.45 -5.40 9.92
CA TYR A 47 0.30 -6.40 8.87
C TYR A 47 -1.15 -6.44 8.41
N GLY A 48 -1.39 -6.21 7.12
CA GLY A 48 -2.72 -6.25 6.50
C GLY A 48 -3.22 -7.67 6.31
N ASP A 49 -3.49 -8.37 7.41
CA ASP A 49 -3.93 -9.77 7.48
C ASP A 49 -5.19 -10.04 6.65
N GLY A 50 -6.12 -9.08 6.59
CA GLY A 50 -7.31 -9.19 5.73
C GLY A 50 -6.97 -9.23 4.25
N THR A 51 -6.01 -8.41 3.83
CA THR A 51 -5.50 -8.41 2.44
C THR A 51 -4.72 -9.68 2.15
N ALA A 52 -3.86 -10.11 3.08
CA ALA A 52 -3.10 -11.34 2.97
C ALA A 52 -3.99 -12.59 2.91
N HIS A 53 -5.05 -12.66 3.73
CA HIS A 53 -6.02 -13.75 3.66
C HIS A 53 -6.76 -13.74 2.32
N THR A 54 -7.11 -12.55 1.80
CA THR A 54 -7.82 -12.44 0.52
C THR A 54 -6.96 -12.86 -0.69
N PHE A 55 -5.65 -12.59 -0.67
CA PHE A 55 -4.78 -12.73 -1.85
C PHE A 55 -3.57 -13.64 -1.66
N GLY A 56 -3.30 -14.19 -0.48
CA GLY A 56 -2.05 -14.90 -0.18
C GLY A 56 -1.76 -16.13 -1.04
N ALA A 57 -2.80 -16.75 -1.61
CA ALA A 57 -2.68 -17.85 -2.58
C ALA A 57 -3.05 -17.45 -4.02
N SER A 58 -3.30 -16.15 -4.26
CA SER A 58 -3.77 -15.66 -5.55
C SER A 58 -2.62 -15.40 -6.52
N GLU A 59 -2.73 -15.94 -7.73
CA GLU A 59 -1.87 -15.52 -8.84
C GLU A 59 -2.33 -14.19 -9.46
N GLU A 60 -3.52 -13.68 -9.12
CA GLU A 60 -4.10 -12.46 -9.68
C GLU A 60 -3.76 -11.20 -8.86
N ALA A 61 -3.26 -11.34 -7.64
CA ALA A 61 -2.86 -10.22 -6.81
C ALA A 61 -1.64 -10.57 -5.96
N LEU A 62 -0.52 -9.91 -6.24
CA LEU A 62 0.70 -10.06 -5.45
C LEU A 62 0.61 -9.13 -4.25
N TYR A 63 0.67 -9.67 -3.04
CA TYR A 63 0.65 -8.89 -1.80
C TYR A 63 2.05 -8.80 -1.20
N PHE A 64 2.50 -7.57 -0.91
CA PHE A 64 3.77 -7.32 -0.24
C PHE A 64 3.58 -6.36 0.93
N HIS A 65 3.97 -6.83 2.11
CA HIS A 65 4.12 -6.03 3.32
C HIS A 65 5.62 -6.00 3.69
N PRO A 66 6.31 -4.86 3.61
CA PRO A 66 7.72 -4.78 3.95
C PRO A 66 7.95 -4.97 5.46
N GLU A 67 8.69 -6.02 5.82
CA GLU A 67 9.10 -6.29 7.19
C GLU A 67 10.55 -5.86 7.42
N ALA A 68 10.75 -4.75 8.12
CA ALA A 68 12.09 -4.30 8.51
C ALA A 68 12.04 -3.40 9.74
N ALA A 69 12.99 -3.62 10.66
CA ALA A 69 13.14 -2.83 11.89
C ALA A 69 13.95 -1.52 11.70
N HIS A 70 14.60 -1.35 10.55
CA HIS A 70 15.47 -0.20 10.26
C HIS A 70 15.01 0.52 9.01
N ARG A 71 15.02 1.86 9.05
CA ARG A 71 14.52 2.74 7.97
C ARG A 71 15.10 2.38 6.60
N GLN A 72 16.43 2.23 6.51
CA GLN A 72 17.08 1.90 5.23
C GLN A 72 16.68 0.52 4.69
N ALA A 73 16.58 -0.48 5.57
CA ALA A 73 16.16 -1.82 5.19
C ALA A 73 14.68 -1.84 4.77
N PHE A 74 13.83 -1.05 5.43
CA PHE A 74 12.43 -0.87 5.06
C PHE A 74 12.29 -0.29 3.65
N LEU A 75 13.01 0.79 3.36
CA LEU A 75 13.00 1.42 2.03
C LEU A 75 13.52 0.47 0.95
N GLN A 76 14.58 -0.28 1.23
CA GLN A 76 15.09 -1.32 0.32
C GLN A 76 14.05 -2.42 0.07
N ALA A 77 13.33 -2.87 1.10
CA ALA A 77 12.28 -3.87 0.95
C ALA A 77 11.10 -3.36 0.11
N VAL A 78 10.69 -2.09 0.27
CA VAL A 78 9.69 -1.44 -0.58
C VAL A 78 10.14 -1.42 -2.04
N GLU A 79 11.37 -0.98 -2.30
CA GLU A 79 11.91 -0.90 -3.66
C GLU A 79 12.01 -2.30 -4.30
N GLN A 80 12.47 -3.31 -3.56
CA GLN A 80 12.52 -4.70 -4.02
C GLN A 80 11.14 -5.25 -4.37
N ALA A 81 10.12 -4.97 -3.55
CA ALA A 81 8.74 -5.36 -3.84
C ALA A 81 8.25 -4.73 -5.16
N LEU A 82 8.55 -3.44 -5.37
CA LEU A 82 8.24 -2.74 -6.62
C LEU A 82 9.04 -3.23 -7.82
N GLN A 83 10.17 -3.90 -7.62
CA GLN A 83 11.02 -4.49 -8.66
C GLN A 83 10.67 -5.94 -9.02
N THR A 84 9.68 -6.57 -8.37
CA THR A 84 9.27 -7.96 -8.62
C THR A 84 9.26 -8.34 -10.11
N PRO A 85 9.81 -9.50 -10.52
CA PRO A 85 9.83 -9.90 -11.93
C PRO A 85 8.44 -10.31 -12.43
N THR A 86 7.49 -10.60 -11.52
CA THR A 86 6.15 -11.04 -11.89
C THR A 86 5.35 -9.86 -12.51
N PRO A 87 4.82 -10.00 -13.74
CA PRO A 87 4.11 -8.91 -14.41
C PRO A 87 2.82 -8.51 -13.67
N TYR A 88 2.49 -7.22 -13.60
CA TYR A 88 1.22 -6.73 -13.06
C TYR A 88 0.65 -5.61 -13.93
N GLY A 89 -0.67 -5.47 -13.91
CA GLY A 89 -1.42 -4.46 -14.66
C GLY A 89 -1.75 -3.20 -13.87
N ILE A 90 -1.54 -3.17 -12.55
CA ILE A 90 -1.76 -2.00 -11.70
C ILE A 90 -0.97 -2.12 -10.41
N ILE A 91 -0.58 -0.99 -9.82
CA ILE A 91 -0.09 -0.93 -8.43
C ILE A 91 -1.19 -0.35 -7.53
N ALA A 92 -1.59 -1.11 -6.53
CA ALA A 92 -2.48 -0.67 -5.45
C ALA A 92 -1.64 -0.47 -4.19
N VAL A 93 -1.92 0.59 -3.43
CA VAL A 93 -1.19 0.89 -2.19
C VAL A 93 -2.15 0.94 -1.02
N SER A 94 -1.93 0.09 -0.01
CA SER A 94 -2.48 0.26 1.34
C SER A 94 -1.61 1.30 2.05
N ALA A 95 -2.05 2.55 2.04
CA ALA A 95 -1.26 3.71 2.41
C ALA A 95 -1.50 4.10 3.87
N GLY A 96 -0.79 3.44 4.79
CA GLY A 96 -0.79 3.72 6.22
C GLY A 96 0.40 4.57 6.67
N PHE A 97 0.12 5.66 7.40
CA PHE A 97 1.13 6.65 7.78
C PHE A 97 1.55 6.56 9.25
N ASP A 98 1.18 5.48 9.93
CA ASP A 98 1.49 5.19 11.32
C ASP A 98 2.92 4.65 11.55
N ARG A 99 3.68 4.34 10.48
CA ARG A 99 5.14 4.10 10.59
C ARG A 99 5.98 5.37 10.82
N HIS A 100 5.37 6.54 10.81
CA HIS A 100 6.10 7.81 10.92
C HIS A 100 6.85 7.94 12.25
N GLN A 101 7.98 8.66 12.27
CA GLN A 101 8.83 8.90 13.44
C GLN A 101 8.10 9.51 14.66
N GLU A 102 7.01 10.24 14.40
CA GLU A 102 6.15 10.86 15.42
C GLU A 102 4.81 10.14 15.59
N ASP A 103 4.61 9.01 14.92
CA ASP A 103 3.45 8.13 15.10
C ASP A 103 3.92 6.79 15.70
N TRP A 104 3.03 5.80 15.76
CA TRP A 104 3.26 4.56 16.52
C TRP A 104 4.52 3.78 16.13
N GLY A 105 4.91 3.84 14.85
CA GLY A 105 6.01 3.04 14.33
C GLY A 105 7.40 3.65 14.48
N GLY A 106 7.52 4.95 14.72
CA GLY A 106 8.78 5.59 15.08
C GLY A 106 9.91 5.48 14.02
N LEU A 107 9.60 5.21 12.74
CA LEU A 107 10.60 4.75 11.77
C LEU A 107 10.83 5.70 10.59
N LEU A 108 9.76 6.12 9.92
CA LEU A 108 9.83 6.86 8.65
C LEU A 108 9.73 8.36 8.86
N ALA A 109 10.51 9.13 8.08
CA ALA A 109 10.35 10.57 7.97
C ALA A 109 9.30 10.91 6.89
N THR A 110 8.72 12.12 6.95
CA THR A 110 7.76 12.60 5.93
C THR A 110 8.29 12.48 4.49
N GLU A 111 9.58 12.74 4.28
CA GLU A 111 10.25 12.62 2.97
C GLU A 111 10.33 11.18 2.45
N ASP A 112 10.34 10.18 3.33
CA ASP A 112 10.33 8.77 2.90
C ASP A 112 9.03 8.42 2.19
N TYR A 113 7.91 8.96 2.65
CA TYR A 113 6.64 8.78 1.98
C TYR A 113 6.64 9.41 0.58
N ARG A 114 7.35 10.53 0.37
CA ARG A 114 7.55 11.08 -0.99
C ARG A 114 8.34 10.11 -1.86
N THR A 115 9.44 9.58 -1.35
CA THR A 115 10.28 8.59 -2.06
C THR A 115 9.48 7.35 -2.44
N ILE A 116 8.68 6.79 -1.51
CA ILE A 116 7.79 5.65 -1.78
C ILE A 116 6.78 6.01 -2.88
N GLY A 117 6.17 7.20 -2.81
CA GLY A 117 5.25 7.68 -3.84
C GLY A 117 5.91 7.83 -5.22
N GLN A 118 7.14 8.33 -5.27
CA GLN A 118 7.93 8.45 -6.50
C GLN A 118 8.22 7.08 -7.11
N TRP A 119 8.70 6.12 -6.32
CA TRP A 119 8.94 4.76 -6.81
C TRP A 119 7.67 4.08 -7.30
N VAL A 120 6.55 4.20 -6.57
CA VAL A 120 5.25 3.69 -7.04
C VAL A 120 4.88 4.29 -8.40
N LYS A 121 5.06 5.60 -8.60
CA LYS A 121 4.82 6.25 -9.89
C LYS A 121 5.73 5.73 -10.98
N GLU A 122 7.03 5.71 -10.76
CA GLU A 122 8.04 5.31 -11.75
C GLU A 122 7.81 3.87 -12.21
N HIS A 123 7.61 2.95 -11.26
CA HIS A 123 7.31 1.55 -11.56
C HIS A 123 5.97 1.38 -12.25
N ALA A 124 4.96 2.18 -11.91
CA ALA A 124 3.67 2.14 -12.60
C ALA A 124 3.78 2.61 -14.05
N LEU A 125 4.49 3.71 -14.31
CA LEU A 125 4.75 4.23 -15.66
C LEU A 125 5.50 3.21 -16.50
N LEU A 126 6.55 2.60 -15.94
CA LEU A 126 7.39 1.64 -16.64
C LEU A 126 6.65 0.33 -16.96
N ARG A 127 5.82 -0.16 -16.03
CA ARG A 127 5.35 -1.57 -16.08
C ARG A 127 3.86 -1.75 -16.28
N CYS A 128 3.05 -0.73 -15.97
CA CYS A 128 1.60 -0.87 -16.03
C CYS A 128 0.85 0.36 -16.54
N GLN A 129 1.44 1.08 -17.50
CA GLN A 129 0.84 2.23 -18.21
C GLN A 129 0.45 3.36 -17.24
N GLY A 130 1.24 3.57 -16.19
CA GLY A 130 0.97 4.56 -15.15
C GLY A 130 -0.18 4.22 -14.20
N ARG A 131 -0.87 3.08 -14.39
CA ARG A 131 -2.02 2.70 -13.57
C ARG A 131 -1.58 2.42 -12.14
N ARG A 132 -2.01 3.29 -11.23
CA ARG A 132 -1.73 3.21 -9.80
C ARG A 132 -2.85 3.85 -9.00
N PHE A 133 -3.08 3.38 -7.78
CA PHE A 133 -3.92 4.09 -6.80
C PHE A 133 -3.44 3.78 -5.38
N GLY A 134 -3.72 4.70 -4.46
CA GLY A 134 -3.50 4.50 -3.03
C GLY A 134 -4.78 4.70 -2.25
N VAL A 135 -4.94 3.93 -1.19
CA VAL A 135 -6.08 4.01 -0.26
C VAL A 135 -5.52 4.25 1.14
N LEU A 136 -6.02 5.31 1.80
CA LEU A 136 -5.62 5.61 3.18
C LEU A 136 -6.01 4.46 4.12
N GLU A 137 -5.05 4.00 4.92
CA GLU A 137 -5.22 3.03 6.01
C GLU A 137 -5.01 3.71 7.38
N GLY A 138 -3.97 3.34 8.13
CA GLY A 138 -3.60 3.91 9.42
C GLY A 138 -2.90 5.27 9.36
N GLY A 139 -2.57 5.78 10.56
CA GLY A 139 -2.02 7.11 10.78
C GLY A 139 -2.85 7.84 11.85
N TYR A 140 -2.26 7.99 13.04
CA TYR A 140 -2.98 8.33 14.27
C TYR A 140 -2.44 9.59 14.95
N ASN A 141 -1.28 10.10 14.55
CA ASN A 141 -0.83 11.42 14.94
C ASN A 141 -1.32 12.48 13.94
N HIS A 142 -2.37 13.20 14.34
CA HIS A 142 -3.04 14.22 13.52
C HIS A 142 -2.13 15.39 13.14
N ALA A 143 -1.05 15.66 13.90
CA ALA A 143 -0.11 16.74 13.60
C ALA A 143 0.75 16.46 12.36
N VAL A 144 0.98 15.18 12.04
CA VAL A 144 1.88 14.74 10.96
C VAL A 144 1.17 13.97 9.84
N LEU A 145 -0.03 13.43 10.10
CA LEU A 145 -0.77 12.66 9.09
C LEU A 145 -0.99 13.45 7.79
N GLY A 146 -1.41 14.72 7.90
CA GLY A 146 -1.67 15.57 6.72
C GLY A 146 -0.43 15.80 5.87
N SER A 147 0.72 16.09 6.50
CA SER A 147 1.98 16.29 5.78
C SER A 147 2.49 14.99 5.17
N ASN A 148 2.35 13.86 5.85
CA ASN A 148 2.75 12.55 5.35
C ASN A 148 1.94 12.14 4.11
N VAL A 149 0.61 12.30 4.16
CA VAL A 149 -0.28 12.07 3.00
C VAL A 149 0.08 13.01 1.86
N ALA A 150 0.25 14.31 2.11
CA ALA A 150 0.61 15.29 1.09
C ALA A 150 1.97 14.96 0.44
N SER A 151 2.95 14.52 1.23
CA SER A 151 4.28 14.12 0.79
C SER A 151 4.22 12.90 -0.14
N PHE A 152 3.47 11.87 0.24
CA PHE A 152 3.21 10.69 -0.60
C PHE A 152 2.54 11.07 -1.92
N LEU A 153 1.49 11.88 -1.86
CA LEU A 153 0.78 12.35 -3.05
C LEU A 153 1.70 13.17 -3.97
N ALA A 154 2.55 14.03 -3.42
CA ALA A 154 3.52 14.79 -4.21
C ALA A 154 4.51 13.88 -4.96
N GLY A 155 4.92 12.75 -4.37
CA GLY A 155 5.73 11.75 -5.06
C GLY A 155 4.95 10.98 -6.12
N MET A 156 3.67 10.71 -5.87
CA MET A 156 2.78 10.02 -6.79
C MET A 156 2.28 10.87 -7.97
N SER A 157 2.29 12.20 -7.89
CA SER A 157 1.80 13.10 -8.94
C SER A 157 2.67 13.04 -10.21
N ASP A 158 2.04 13.23 -11.37
CA ASP A 158 2.72 13.32 -12.68
C ASP A 158 3.61 14.57 -12.79
#